data_AF-A0A3M1PIN0-F1
#
_entry.id   AF-A0A3M1PIN0-F1
#
_cell.length_a   1.000
_cell.length_b   1.000
_cell.length_c   1.000
_cell.angle_alpha   90.00
_cell.angle_beta   90.00
_cell.angle_gamma   90.00
#
_symmetry.space_group_name_H-M   'P 1'
#
loop_
_entity.id
_entity.type
_entity.pdbx_description
1 polymer ?
#
loop_
_entity_poly.entity_id
_entity_poly.type
_entity_poly.pdbx_seq_one_letter_code
_entity_poly.pdbx_strand_id
1 'polypeptide(L)'
;MSTKLTPAEKERFQALLMKMVDGEISATEQAEFDRYLEADPDCRKEWQQFTKLKEVTKGMKFKSPSAEVWDAYWLSVYNRLERGVAWILFTLGCVILLTYGGFKLVEAVIGDPTLATVVKAGILLAVGGLVLLVVSVLREKLSMRRTDPYKEVQR
;
A
#
# COMPACT_ATOMS: atom_id res chain seq x y z
N MET A 1 -2.16 -48.40 -36.34
CA MET A 1 -1.17 -47.47 -36.94
C MET A 1 -1.05 -46.28 -36.02
N SER A 2 0.10 -46.08 -35.38
CA SER A 2 0.35 -44.93 -34.50
C SER A 2 0.82 -43.78 -35.39
N THR A 3 -0.09 -42.87 -35.74
CA THR A 3 0.25 -41.67 -36.51
C THR A 3 0.79 -40.64 -35.53
N LYS A 4 2.11 -40.53 -35.43
CA LYS A 4 2.74 -39.50 -34.59
C LYS A 4 2.47 -38.13 -35.21
N LEU A 5 2.02 -37.16 -34.41
CA LEU A 5 1.87 -35.76 -34.85
C LEU A 5 3.21 -35.21 -35.33
N THR A 6 3.16 -34.33 -36.33
CA THR A 6 4.31 -33.48 -36.69
C THR A 6 4.63 -32.50 -35.55
N PRO A 7 5.85 -31.94 -35.51
CA PRO A 7 6.23 -30.97 -34.48
C PRO A 7 5.27 -29.76 -34.38
N ALA A 8 4.80 -29.24 -35.52
CA ALA A 8 3.88 -28.12 -35.57
C ALA A 8 2.47 -28.47 -35.04
N GLU A 9 1.98 -29.67 -35.34
CA GLU A 9 0.69 -30.14 -34.81
C GLU A 9 0.77 -30.38 -33.30
N LYS A 10 1.91 -30.85 -32.79
CA LYS A 10 2.14 -31.00 -31.35
C LYS A 10 2.13 -29.65 -30.62
N GLU A 11 2.78 -28.64 -31.19
CA GLU A 11 2.75 -27.28 -30.63
C GLU A 11 1.32 -26.71 -30.63
N ARG A 12 0.56 -26.95 -31.71
CA ARG A 12 -0.86 -26.58 -31.79
C ARG A 12 -1.70 -27.27 -30.72
N PHE A 13 -1.51 -28.58 -30.54
CA PHE A 13 -2.16 -29.35 -29.48
C PHE A 13 -1.86 -28.78 -28.09
N GLN A 14 -0.60 -28.44 -27.80
CA GLN A 14 -0.21 -27.86 -26.51
C GLN A 14 -0.85 -26.49 -26.27
N ALA A 15 -0.96 -25.65 -27.30
CA ALA A 15 -1.67 -24.38 -27.19
C ALA A 15 -3.16 -24.58 -26.88
N LEU A 16 -3.81 -25.53 -27.55
CA LEU A 16 -5.22 -25.89 -27.30
C LEU A 16 -5.42 -26.51 -25.91
N LEU A 17 -4.48 -27.34 -25.47
CA LEU A 17 -4.47 -27.95 -24.14
C LEU A 17 -4.51 -26.90 -23.03
N MET A 18 -3.68 -25.86 -23.13
CA MET A 18 -3.68 -24.76 -22.16
C MET A 18 -5.01 -24.01 -22.14
N LYS A 19 -5.54 -23.65 -23.32
CA LYS A 19 -6.87 -23.03 -23.43
C LYS A 19 -7.98 -23.89 -22.82
N MET A 20 -7.93 -25.20 -23.03
CA MET A 20 -8.89 -26.16 -22.48
C MET A 20 -8.80 -26.24 -20.94
N VAL A 21 -7.59 -26.24 -20.40
CA VAL A 21 -7.35 -26.22 -18.94
C VAL A 21 -7.88 -24.93 -18.32
N ASP A 22 -7.73 -23.79 -18.97
CA ASP A 22 -8.21 -22.49 -18.46
C ASP A 22 -9.71 -22.24 -18.75
N GLY A 23 -10.31 -23.00 -19.67
CA GLY A 23 -11.72 -22.88 -20.06
C GLY A 23 -11.97 -21.81 -21.14
N GLU A 24 -10.93 -21.40 -21.87
CA GLU A 24 -10.95 -20.36 -22.90
C GLU A 24 -11.04 -20.91 -24.34
N ILE A 25 -11.36 -22.19 -24.51
CA ILE A 25 -11.45 -22.82 -25.83
C ILE A 25 -12.76 -22.46 -26.55
N SER A 26 -12.68 -22.14 -27.85
CA SER A 26 -13.88 -21.94 -28.69
C SER A 26 -14.45 -23.26 -29.22
N ALA A 27 -15.70 -23.25 -29.71
CA ALA A 27 -16.35 -24.47 -30.24
C ALA A 27 -15.60 -25.09 -31.44
N THR A 28 -14.99 -24.26 -32.29
CA THR A 28 -14.17 -24.72 -33.42
C THR A 28 -12.85 -25.33 -32.97
N GLU A 29 -12.23 -24.76 -31.95
CA GLU A 29 -10.99 -25.26 -31.35
C GLU A 29 -11.21 -26.53 -30.54
N GLN A 30 -12.39 -26.70 -29.92
CA GLN A 30 -12.77 -27.93 -29.23
C GLN A 30 -12.79 -29.12 -30.20
N ALA A 31 -13.43 -28.97 -31.36
CA ALA A 31 -13.46 -30.01 -32.37
C ALA A 31 -12.06 -30.33 -32.92
N GLU A 32 -11.19 -29.32 -33.03
CA GLU A 32 -9.78 -29.50 -33.41
C GLU A 32 -9.00 -30.29 -32.33
N PHE A 33 -9.20 -29.95 -31.06
CA PHE A 33 -8.60 -30.64 -29.92
C PHE A 33 -9.04 -32.11 -29.83
N ASP A 34 -10.33 -32.37 -29.99
CA ASP A 34 -10.88 -33.73 -29.96
C ASP A 34 -10.30 -34.60 -31.09
N ARG A 35 -10.06 -34.03 -32.27
CA ARG A 35 -9.36 -34.73 -33.36
C ARG A 35 -7.94 -35.13 -32.99
N TYR A 36 -7.19 -34.28 -32.29
CA TYR A 36 -5.85 -34.63 -31.82
C TYR A 36 -5.89 -35.72 -30.74
N LEU A 37 -6.88 -35.67 -29.85
CA LEU A 37 -7.11 -36.72 -28.87
C LEU A 37 -7.45 -38.06 -29.53
N GLU A 38 -8.17 -38.09 -30.65
CA GLU A 38 -8.46 -39.33 -31.38
C GLU A 38 -7.24 -39.85 -32.14
N ALA A 39 -6.50 -38.94 -32.79
CA ALA A 39 -5.38 -39.24 -33.68
C ALA A 39 -4.15 -39.85 -32.96
N ASP A 40 -3.83 -39.42 -31.73
CA ASP A 40 -2.63 -39.84 -31.02
C ASP A 40 -2.89 -40.22 -29.55
N PRO A 41 -2.55 -41.46 -29.13
CA PRO A 41 -2.57 -41.87 -27.73
C PRO A 41 -1.78 -40.97 -26.78
N ASP A 42 -0.67 -40.36 -27.24
CA ASP A 42 0.17 -39.52 -26.40
C ASP A 42 -0.55 -38.22 -26.00
N CYS A 43 -1.32 -37.62 -26.91
CA CYS A 43 -2.16 -36.46 -26.63
C CYS A 43 -3.20 -36.76 -25.53
N ARG A 44 -3.82 -37.95 -25.56
CA ARG A 44 -4.76 -38.37 -24.50
C ARG A 44 -4.09 -38.48 -23.14
N LYS A 45 -2.88 -39.03 -23.12
CA LYS A 45 -2.10 -39.17 -21.89
C LYS A 45 -1.73 -37.81 -21.31
N GLU A 46 -1.28 -36.88 -22.15
CA GLU A 46 -0.93 -35.50 -21.74
C GLU A 46 -2.16 -34.75 -21.20
N TRP A 47 -3.30 -34.85 -21.87
CA TRP A 47 -4.57 -34.28 -21.38
C TRP A 47 -4.97 -34.81 -20.00
N GLN A 48 -4.88 -36.13 -19.78
CA GLN A 48 -5.19 -36.73 -18.49
C GLN A 48 -4.25 -36.24 -17.37
N GLN A 49 -2.96 -36.07 -17.67
CA GLN A 49 -1.98 -35.57 -16.71
C GLN A 49 -2.28 -34.12 -16.28
N PHE A 50 -2.57 -33.24 -17.25
CA PHE A 50 -2.92 -31.84 -16.96
C PHE A 50 -4.26 -31.70 -16.24
N THR A 51 -5.25 -32.52 -16.59
CA THR A 51 -6.55 -32.54 -15.89
C THR A 51 -6.38 -32.93 -14.43
N LYS A 52 -5.59 -33.97 -14.16
CA LYS A 52 -5.27 -34.40 -12.78
C LYS A 52 -4.53 -33.31 -12.01
N LEU A 53 -3.60 -32.61 -12.64
CA LEU A 53 -2.89 -31.49 -12.01
C LEU A 53 -3.86 -30.35 -11.65
N LYS A 54 -4.76 -29.98 -12.56
CA LYS A 54 -5.81 -28.97 -12.33
C LYS A 54 -6.70 -29.34 -11.14
N GLU A 55 -7.08 -30.61 -11.01
CA GLU A 55 -7.89 -31.07 -9.88
C GLU A 55 -7.15 -30.95 -8.55
N VAL A 56 -5.88 -31.37 -8.50
CA VAL A 56 -5.06 -31.28 -7.30
C VAL A 56 -4.85 -29.81 -6.89
N THR A 57 -4.56 -28.94 -7.86
CA THR A 57 -4.32 -27.51 -7.58
C THR A 57 -5.59 -26.78 -7.16
N LYS A 58 -6.75 -27.12 -7.73
CA LYS A 58 -8.04 -26.57 -7.32
C LYS A 58 -8.41 -26.92 -5.86
N GLY A 59 -7.93 -28.06 -5.35
CA GLY A 59 -8.13 -28.48 -3.97
C GLY A 59 -7.22 -27.80 -2.95
N MET A 60 -6.15 -27.13 -3.40
CA MET A 60 -5.23 -26.43 -2.50
C MET A 60 -5.89 -25.17 -1.95
N LYS A 61 -6.29 -25.22 -0.68
CA LYS A 61 -6.66 -24.00 0.05
C LYS A 61 -5.41 -23.33 0.58
N PHE A 62 -5.23 -22.06 0.23
CA PHE A 62 -4.25 -21.23 0.91
C PHE A 62 -4.56 -21.20 2.41
N LYS A 63 -3.54 -21.40 3.23
CA LYS A 63 -3.66 -21.26 4.68
C LYS A 63 -3.97 -19.79 4.97
N SER A 64 -5.17 -19.51 5.47
CA SER A 64 -5.52 -18.18 5.95
C SER A 64 -4.58 -17.80 7.11
N PRO A 65 -4.04 -16.58 7.14
CA PRO A 65 -3.28 -16.11 8.29
C PRO A 65 -4.14 -16.21 9.56
N SER A 66 -3.51 -16.49 10.71
CA SER A 66 -4.23 -16.57 11.99
C SER A 66 -4.78 -15.19 12.39
N ALA A 67 -5.85 -15.18 13.20
CA ALA A 67 -6.46 -13.95 13.70
C ALA A 67 -5.43 -13.04 14.40
N GLU A 68 -4.46 -13.63 15.10
CA GLU A 68 -3.37 -12.90 15.77
C GLU A 68 -2.51 -12.05 14.80
N VAL A 69 -2.24 -12.57 13.60
CA VAL A 69 -1.49 -11.82 12.56
C VAL A 69 -2.33 -10.67 12.04
N TRP A 70 -3.65 -10.86 11.94
CA TRP A 70 -4.58 -9.85 11.50
C TRP A 70 -4.71 -8.71 12.51
N ASP A 71 -4.83 -9.04 13.80
CA ASP A 71 -4.91 -8.07 14.88
C ASP A 71 -3.63 -7.23 14.99
N ALA A 72 -2.45 -7.88 14.91
CA ALA A 72 -1.17 -7.18 14.90
C ALA A 72 -1.04 -6.21 13.71
N TYR A 73 -1.50 -6.63 12.53
CA TYR A 73 -1.53 -5.77 11.34
C TYR A 73 -2.42 -4.53 11.57
N TRP A 74 -3.66 -4.73 12.01
CA TRP A 74 -4.60 -3.62 12.24
C TRP A 74 -4.10 -2.65 13.30
N LEU A 75 -3.53 -3.16 14.40
CA LEU A 75 -2.99 -2.31 15.46
C LEU A 75 -1.86 -1.42 14.94
N SER A 76 -0.98 -1.96 14.09
CA SER A 76 0.15 -1.20 13.53
C SER A 76 -0.29 -0.14 12.51
N VAL A 77 -1.30 -0.45 11.69
CA VAL A 77 -1.81 0.44 10.64
C VAL A 77 -2.63 1.57 11.26
N TYR A 78 -3.55 1.25 12.17
CA TYR A 78 -4.41 2.24 12.81
C TYR A 78 -3.58 3.26 13.63
N ASN A 79 -2.63 2.76 14.43
CA ASN A 79 -1.72 3.61 15.18
C ASN A 79 -0.88 4.54 14.30
N ARG A 80 -0.50 4.10 13.09
CA ARG A 80 0.29 4.91 12.16
C ARG A 80 -0.56 5.99 11.49
N LEU A 81 -1.78 5.64 11.08
CA LEU A 81 -2.71 6.56 10.43
C LEU A 81 -3.23 7.63 11.39
N GLU A 82 -3.69 7.22 12.58
CA GLU A 82 -4.19 8.14 13.60
C GLU A 82 -3.13 9.19 13.95
N ARG A 83 -1.90 8.75 14.19
CA ARG A 83 -0.78 9.65 14.51
C ARG A 83 -0.44 10.57 13.34
N GLY A 84 -0.42 10.06 12.11
CA GLY A 84 -0.15 10.86 10.92
C GLY A 84 -1.18 11.98 10.73
N VAL A 85 -2.47 11.63 10.80
CA VAL A 85 -3.59 12.57 10.66
C VAL A 85 -3.61 13.57 11.81
N ALA A 86 -3.41 13.11 13.05
CA ALA A 86 -3.36 13.98 14.22
C ALA A 86 -2.25 15.04 14.11
N TRP A 87 -1.06 14.67 13.61
CA TRP A 87 0.02 15.63 13.40
C TRP A 87 -0.29 16.64 12.30
N ILE A 88 -0.91 16.22 11.19
CA ILE A 88 -1.31 17.13 10.10
C ILE A 88 -2.33 18.15 10.61
N LEU A 89 -3.36 17.68 11.33
CA LEU A 89 -4.38 18.56 11.90
C LEU A 89 -3.79 19.50 12.94
N PHE A 90 -2.91 19.00 13.81
CA PHE A 90 -2.23 19.80 14.83
C PHE A 90 -1.35 20.89 14.21
N THR A 91 -0.52 20.55 13.23
CA THR A 91 0.35 21.54 12.57
C THR A 91 -0.47 22.58 11.82
N LEU A 92 -1.51 22.17 11.10
CA LEU A 92 -2.39 23.09 10.40
C LEU A 92 -3.10 24.05 11.37
N GLY A 93 -3.64 23.53 12.47
CA GLY A 93 -4.26 24.33 13.52
C GLY A 93 -3.27 25.31 14.17
N CYS A 94 -2.07 24.86 14.48
CA CYS A 94 -1.01 25.73 15.00
C CYS A 94 -0.66 26.86 14.02
N VAL A 95 -0.51 26.58 12.73
CA VAL A 95 -0.22 27.62 11.72
C VAL A 95 -1.33 28.66 11.69
N ILE A 96 -2.60 28.25 11.62
CA ILE A 96 -3.73 29.17 11.58
C ILE A 96 -3.78 30.05 12.84
N LEU A 97 -3.66 29.44 14.01
CA LEU A 97 -3.70 30.17 15.29
C LEU A 97 -2.52 31.12 15.46
N LEU A 98 -1.31 30.71 15.07
CA LEU A 98 -0.12 31.56 15.16
C LEU A 98 -0.20 32.74 14.19
N THR A 99 -0.69 32.52 12.96
CA THR A 99 -0.84 33.60 11.99
C THR A 99 -1.92 34.59 12.42
N TYR A 100 -3.11 34.11 12.77
CA TYR A 100 -4.22 34.99 13.17
C TYR A 100 -3.98 35.66 14.51
N GLY A 101 -3.56 34.89 15.53
CA GLY A 101 -3.25 35.40 16.85
C GLY A 101 -2.06 36.35 16.84
N GLY A 102 -1.01 36.04 16.06
CA GLY A 102 0.12 36.93 15.83
C GLY A 102 -0.30 38.24 15.19
N PHE A 103 -1.14 38.21 14.15
CA PHE A 103 -1.67 39.41 13.50
C PHE A 103 -2.45 40.28 14.50
N LYS A 104 -3.34 39.67 15.30
CA LYS A 104 -4.13 40.39 16.31
C LYS A 104 -3.27 40.98 17.43
N LEU A 105 -2.22 40.27 17.87
CA LEU A 105 -1.27 40.80 18.84
C LEU A 105 -0.49 41.99 18.29
N VAL A 106 -0.05 41.92 17.04
CA VAL A 106 0.63 43.02 16.36
C VAL A 106 -0.31 44.23 16.24
N GLU A 107 -1.56 44.01 15.82
CA GLU A 107 -2.58 45.06 15.71
C GLU A 107 -2.82 45.75 17.07
N ALA A 108 -2.98 44.97 18.14
CA ALA A 108 -3.20 45.50 19.48
C ALA A 108 -1.99 46.28 20.03
N VAL A 109 -0.77 45.81 19.79
CA VAL A 109 0.46 46.44 20.30
C VAL A 109 0.84 47.68 19.48
N ILE A 110 0.68 47.65 18.16
CA ILE A 110 0.98 48.80 17.29
C ILE A 110 -0.08 49.88 17.47
N GLY A 111 -1.36 49.50 17.55
CA GLY A 111 -2.51 50.41 17.65
C GLY A 111 -2.61 51.16 18.97
N ASP A 112 -1.91 50.74 20.03
CA ASP A 112 -1.92 51.43 21.32
C ASP A 112 -0.92 52.60 21.34
N PRO A 113 -1.36 53.87 21.40
CA PRO A 113 -0.49 55.04 21.43
C PRO A 113 0.20 55.27 22.78
N THR A 114 -0.19 54.55 23.84
CA THR A 114 0.37 54.73 25.20
C THR A 114 1.68 53.97 25.42
N LEU A 115 1.97 52.97 24.58
CA LEU A 115 3.15 52.13 24.69
C LEU A 115 4.38 52.76 24.02
N ALA A 116 5.48 52.83 24.77
CA ALA A 116 6.78 53.25 24.23
C ALA A 116 7.27 52.26 23.16
N THR A 117 7.87 52.78 22.07
CA THR A 117 8.33 52.00 20.91
C THR A 117 9.28 50.86 21.29
N VAL A 118 10.12 51.06 22.31
CA VAL A 118 11.05 50.05 22.84
C VAL A 118 10.30 48.86 23.44
N VAL A 119 9.20 49.12 24.16
CA VAL A 119 8.37 48.07 24.77
C VAL A 119 7.63 47.27 23.70
N LYS A 120 7.14 47.94 22.64
CA LYS A 120 6.53 47.27 21.48
C LYS A 120 7.51 46.31 20.81
N ALA A 121 8.73 46.77 20.54
CA ALA A 121 9.78 45.93 19.95
C ALA A 121 10.16 44.74 20.85
N GLY A 122 10.24 44.96 22.17
CA GLY A 122 10.51 43.90 23.15
C GLY A 122 9.44 42.80 23.16
N ILE A 123 8.16 43.17 23.16
CA ILE A 123 7.05 42.21 23.10
C ILE A 123 7.09 41.40 21.80
N LEU A 124 7.29 42.06 20.65
CA LEU A 124 7.34 41.39 19.35
C LEU A 124 8.51 40.41 19.24
N LEU A 125 9.70 40.79 19.72
CA LEU A 125 10.87 39.91 19.75
C LEU A 125 10.67 38.72 20.69
N ALA A 126 10.08 38.94 21.86
CA ALA A 126 9.79 37.87 22.82
C ALA A 126 8.79 36.85 22.26
N VAL A 127 7.69 37.32 21.66
CA VAL A 127 6.67 36.45 21.04
C VAL A 127 7.25 35.73 19.82
N GLY A 128 7.98 36.43 18.95
CA GLY A 128 8.63 35.82 17.78
C GLY A 128 9.66 34.75 18.18
N GLY A 129 10.47 35.03 19.19
CA GLY A 129 11.44 34.07 19.74
C GLY A 129 10.77 32.83 20.34
N LEU A 130 9.67 33.00 21.07
CA LEU A 130 8.90 31.89 21.62
C LEU A 130 8.33 30.99 20.51
N VAL A 131 7.76 31.59 19.46
CA VAL A 131 7.24 30.84 18.31
C VAL A 131 8.36 30.06 17.60
N LEU A 132 9.51 30.69 17.36
CA LEU A 132 10.67 30.02 16.77
C LEU A 132 11.17 28.84 17.61
N LEU A 133 11.25 29.00 18.93
CA LEU A 133 11.63 27.91 19.85
C LEU A 133 10.64 26.75 19.78
N VAL A 134 9.34 27.04 19.82
CA VAL A 134 8.29 26.00 19.72
C VAL A 134 8.40 25.25 18.39
N VAL A 135 8.58 25.96 17.27
CA VAL A 135 8.76 25.34 15.95
C VAL A 135 10.04 24.50 15.89
N SER A 136 11.14 24.98 16.48
CA SER A 136 12.42 24.26 16.53
C SER A 136 12.29 22.93 17.28
N VAL A 137 11.74 22.97 18.51
CA VAL A 137 11.54 21.78 19.34
C VAL A 137 10.56 20.80 18.68
N LEU A 138 9.48 21.31 18.08
CA LEU A 138 8.52 20.46 17.36
C LEU A 138 9.19 19.78 16.16
N ARG A 139 9.97 20.51 15.36
CA ARG A 139 10.70 19.97 14.20
C ARG A 139 11.70 18.91 14.62
N GLU A 140 12.49 19.18 15.65
CA GLU A 140 13.50 18.25 16.19
C GLU A 140 12.84 16.96 16.70
N LYS A 141 11.78 17.09 17.51
CA LYS A 141 11.04 15.94 18.04
C LYS A 141 10.34 15.13 16.94
N LEU A 142 9.90 15.77 15.85
CA LEU A 142 9.35 15.09 14.68
C LEU A 142 10.43 14.32 13.89
N SER A 143 11.61 14.92 13.74
CA SER A 143 12.76 14.34 13.05
C SER A 143 13.29 13.10 13.79
N MET A 144 13.52 13.21 15.10
CA MET A 144 13.98 12.10 15.93
C MET A 144 13.02 10.91 15.90
N ARG A 145 11.70 11.15 15.82
CA ARG A 145 10.68 10.08 15.73
C ARG A 145 10.69 9.30 14.41
N ARG A 146 11.23 9.87 13.33
CA ARG A 146 11.37 9.19 12.02
C ARG A 146 12.65 8.37 11.94
N THR A 147 13.70 8.79 12.64
CA THR A 147 15.04 8.19 12.57
C THR A 147 15.39 7.46 13.88
N ASP A 148 14.42 6.83 14.52
CA ASP A 148 14.68 6.01 15.70
C ASP A 148 14.77 4.52 15.29
N PRO A 149 15.99 3.97 15.12
CA PRO A 149 16.20 2.59 14.71
C PRO A 149 15.80 1.55 15.77
N TYR A 150 15.42 1.95 17.00
CA TYR A 150 15.04 1.04 18.08
C TYR A 150 13.52 0.92 18.29
N LYS A 151 12.72 1.46 17.36
CA LYS A 151 11.25 1.55 17.49
C LYS A 151 10.52 0.20 17.49
N GLU A 152 11.19 -0.88 17.08
CA GLU A 152 10.61 -2.22 16.94
C GLU A 152 11.06 -3.22 18.02
N VAL A 153 11.90 -2.79 18.99
CA VAL A 153 12.34 -3.69 20.07
C VAL A 153 11.25 -3.73 21.16
N GLN A 154 10.45 -4.79 21.16
CA GLN A 154 9.57 -5.13 22.29
C GLN A 154 10.42 -5.60 23.48
N ARG A 155 10.15 -5.09 24.69
CA ARG A 155 10.73 -5.55 25.96
C ARG A 155 9.75 -6.44 26.69
#